data_AF-A0A371G9D9-F1
#
_entry.id   AF-A0A371G9D9-F1
#
_cell.length_a   1.000
_cell.length_b   1.000
_cell.length_c   1.000
_cell.angle_alpha   90.00
_cell.angle_beta   90.00
_cell.angle_gamma   90.00
#
_symmetry.space_group_name_H-M   'P 1'
#
loop_
_entity.id
_entity.type
_entity.pdbx_description
1 polymer ?
#
loop_
_entity_poly.entity_id
_entity_poly.type
_entity_poly.pdbx_seq_one_letter_code
_entity_poly.pdbx_strand_id
1 'polypeptide(L)'
;SGSVDTRLLWKGNYWFIQEKSCKILALIASARPKNQNVIVANGEASNSEKSFTTVGDVFIGLVKWLCEQLKKPSHPTRGVPTAINCLATLLKEPVVRSSFVQVDGIKLLVPLITPASTQQSIQLLYETCLCIWLLSYYEPAIEYLVTSRTLPRLIDVVKSSTKEKVVRVVVSTFKNLLSKGTLGAQMVDFQLPQVVQSLKAQAWSDEDLLEALNYLEEGLKDNIKKLSSYDKYKQEVLLGHLDWSPMHKDPIFWRENITHFEENDFQIIRVLITILDTSNDPRTLAVACFDISQFIQHHSAGRIIVADFKAKERVMKLMNHENAEVTKNALLCIQRLLLGAKYASFLQA
;
A
#
# COMPACT_ATOMS: atom_id res chain seq x y z
N SER A 1 2.39 38.73 -5.86
CA SER A 1 1.19 39.50 -6.22
C SER A 1 0.00 38.53 -6.36
N GLY A 2 -0.83 38.40 -5.32
CA GLY A 2 -2.01 37.51 -5.37
C GLY A 2 -3.18 38.11 -6.16
N SER A 3 -3.94 37.27 -6.85
CA SER A 3 -5.22 37.64 -7.51
C SER A 3 -6.16 38.31 -6.52
N VAL A 4 -7.01 39.23 -6.98
CA VAL A 4 -7.95 39.96 -6.10
C VAL A 4 -8.84 38.99 -5.31
N ASP A 5 -9.23 37.87 -5.90
CA ASP A 5 -10.09 36.85 -5.27
C ASP A 5 -9.38 36.09 -4.14
N THR A 6 -8.08 35.83 -4.25
CA THR A 6 -7.33 35.12 -3.20
C THR A 6 -6.91 36.05 -2.07
N ARG A 7 -6.86 37.37 -2.28
CA ARG A 7 -6.49 38.35 -1.23
C ARG A 7 -7.42 38.32 -0.02
N LEU A 8 -8.71 38.02 -0.20
CA LEU A 8 -9.68 37.88 0.90
C LEU A 8 -9.31 36.73 1.85
N LEU A 9 -8.69 35.67 1.33
CA LEU A 9 -8.24 34.52 2.13
C LEU A 9 -7.04 34.86 3.01
N TRP A 10 -6.16 35.76 2.55
CA TRP A 10 -4.94 36.15 3.27
C TRP A 10 -5.11 37.39 4.17
N LYS A 11 -6.08 38.27 3.88
CA LYS A 11 -6.31 39.52 4.62
C LYS A 11 -7.48 39.48 5.61
N GLY A 12 -8.31 38.45 5.59
CA GLY A 12 -9.43 38.34 6.51
C GLY A 12 -8.98 37.98 7.92
N ASN A 13 -9.05 38.91 8.87
CA ASN A 13 -8.83 38.64 10.30
C ASN A 13 -9.91 37.72 10.94
N TYR A 14 -10.96 37.38 10.18
CA TYR A 14 -12.08 36.57 10.65
C TYR A 14 -12.10 35.22 9.92
N TRP A 15 -11.80 34.14 10.66
CA TRP A 15 -11.82 32.76 10.16
C TRP A 15 -13.12 32.38 9.44
N PHE A 16 -14.25 32.95 9.86
CA PHE A 16 -15.56 32.73 9.25
C PHE A 16 -15.62 33.23 7.80
N ILE A 17 -15.07 34.41 7.52
CA ILE A 17 -15.04 34.98 6.17
C ILE A 17 -14.14 34.11 5.29
N GLN A 18 -12.96 33.73 5.79
CA GLN A 18 -12.04 32.85 5.09
C GLN A 18 -12.68 31.50 4.73
N GLU A 19 -13.39 30.87 5.67
CA GLU A 19 -14.11 29.61 5.43
C GLU A 19 -15.15 29.77 4.31
N LYS A 20 -16.02 30.79 4.39
CA LYS A 20 -17.08 30.99 3.41
C LYS A 20 -16.52 31.35 2.03
N SER A 21 -15.56 32.25 1.97
CA SER A 21 -14.88 32.63 0.73
C SER A 21 -14.21 31.43 0.09
N CYS A 22 -13.51 30.60 0.86
CA CYS A 22 -12.85 29.41 0.30
C CYS A 22 -13.85 28.41 -0.27
N LYS A 23 -14.94 28.11 0.44
CA LYS A 23 -15.97 27.19 -0.04
C LYS A 23 -16.63 27.68 -1.33
N ILE A 24 -16.99 28.97 -1.37
CA ILE A 24 -17.59 29.59 -2.56
C ILE A 24 -16.60 29.55 -3.74
N LEU A 25 -15.35 29.94 -3.51
CA LEU A 25 -14.32 29.91 -4.56
C LEU A 25 -14.07 28.50 -5.07
N ALA A 26 -14.03 27.49 -4.19
CA ALA A 26 -13.86 26.10 -4.58
C ALA A 26 -15.01 25.61 -5.47
N LEU A 27 -16.25 25.93 -5.09
CA LEU A 27 -17.43 25.57 -5.87
C LEU A 27 -17.44 26.27 -7.24
N ILE A 28 -17.25 27.60 -7.27
CA ILE A 28 -17.17 28.37 -8.51
C ILE A 28 -16.02 27.87 -9.38
N ALA A 29 -14.92 27.42 -8.78
CA ALA A 29 -13.78 26.88 -9.51
C ALA A 29 -14.04 25.51 -10.12
N SER A 30 -14.78 24.65 -9.42
CA SER A 30 -15.13 23.30 -9.90
C SER A 30 -16.32 23.26 -10.87
N ALA A 31 -17.22 24.24 -10.85
CA ALA A 31 -18.44 24.25 -11.67
C ALA A 31 -18.24 24.80 -13.09
N ARG A 32 -17.00 25.10 -13.49
CA ARG A 32 -16.71 25.81 -14.75
C ARG A 32 -16.78 24.87 -15.96
N PRO A 33 -17.22 25.36 -17.14
CA PRO A 33 -17.12 24.58 -18.37
C PRO A 33 -15.64 24.35 -18.73
N LYS A 34 -15.27 23.10 -19.04
CA LYS A 34 -13.89 22.67 -19.32
C LYS A 34 -13.23 23.34 -20.54
N ASN A 35 -13.98 24.13 -21.32
CA ASN A 35 -13.54 24.72 -22.59
C ASN A 35 -13.31 26.25 -22.58
N GLN A 36 -13.22 26.91 -21.42
CA GLN A 36 -12.88 28.33 -21.38
C GLN A 36 -11.42 28.60 -20.97
N ASN A 37 -10.49 28.17 -21.82
CA ASN A 37 -9.25 28.93 -22.05
C ASN A 37 -9.52 29.99 -23.15
N VAL A 38 -10.66 30.68 -23.09
CA VAL A 38 -10.96 31.78 -24.02
C VAL A 38 -10.20 32.99 -23.51
N ILE A 39 -9.08 33.29 -24.17
CA ILE A 39 -8.53 34.64 -24.21
C ILE A 39 -9.67 35.51 -24.74
N VAL A 40 -10.30 36.30 -23.87
CA VAL A 40 -11.22 37.35 -24.32
C VAL A 40 -10.35 38.44 -24.92
N ALA A 41 -10.12 38.34 -26.23
CA ALA A 41 -9.61 39.46 -27.01
C ALA A 41 -10.73 40.50 -27.06
N ASN A 42 -10.54 41.62 -26.36
CA ASN A 42 -11.28 42.84 -26.68
C ASN A 42 -10.28 43.95 -26.96
N GLY A 43 -10.61 44.71 -28.01
CA GLY A 43 -9.77 45.64 -28.71
C GLY A 43 -9.13 46.72 -27.85
N GLU A 44 -8.04 47.23 -28.44
CA GLU A 44 -7.26 48.42 -28.15
C GLU A 44 -7.87 49.40 -27.14
N ALA A 45 -7.18 49.60 -26.00
CA ALA A 45 -6.52 50.87 -25.68
C ALA A 45 -5.94 50.89 -24.24
N SER A 46 -4.71 51.41 -24.14
CA SER A 46 -4.09 52.09 -22.99
C SER A 46 -3.59 51.29 -21.78
N ASN A 47 -2.26 51.11 -21.75
CA ASN A 47 -1.32 51.21 -20.63
C ASN A 47 -1.86 51.05 -19.20
N SER A 48 -1.86 49.81 -18.71
CA SER A 48 -1.35 49.48 -17.38
C SER A 48 -1.02 47.98 -17.35
N GLU A 49 0.19 47.61 -16.94
CA GLU A 49 0.57 46.20 -16.69
C GLU A 49 -0.27 45.64 -15.53
N LYS A 50 -1.49 45.19 -15.81
CA LYS A 50 -2.26 44.32 -14.93
C LYS A 50 -2.13 42.91 -15.50
N SER A 51 -1.26 42.10 -14.90
CA SER A 51 -1.16 40.67 -15.23
C SER A 51 -2.55 40.04 -15.19
N PHE A 52 -3.05 39.58 -16.32
CA PHE A 52 -4.30 38.82 -16.39
C PHE A 52 -4.12 37.56 -15.52
N THR A 53 -4.81 37.49 -14.38
CA THR A 53 -4.81 36.29 -13.54
C THR A 53 -5.57 35.20 -14.24
N THR A 54 -4.87 34.15 -14.66
CA THR A 54 -5.50 32.99 -15.25
C THR A 54 -6.27 32.22 -14.18
N VAL A 55 -7.23 31.40 -14.62
CA VAL A 55 -7.93 30.45 -13.75
C VAL A 55 -6.94 29.52 -13.02
N GLY A 56 -5.85 29.13 -13.70
CA GLY A 56 -4.76 28.35 -13.12
C GLY A 56 -4.10 29.06 -11.93
N ASP A 57 -3.84 30.37 -12.04
CA ASP A 57 -3.24 31.15 -10.97
C ASP A 57 -4.14 31.21 -9.71
N VAL A 58 -5.46 31.25 -9.92
CA VAL A 58 -6.44 31.20 -8.83
C VAL A 58 -6.40 29.84 -8.14
N PHE A 59 -6.36 28.74 -8.89
CA PHE A 59 -6.24 27.39 -8.34
C PHE A 59 -4.94 27.21 -7.54
N ILE A 60 -3.81 27.67 -8.08
CA ILE A 60 -2.51 27.60 -7.41
C ILE A 60 -2.53 28.40 -6.11
N GLY A 61 -3.10 29.62 -6.13
CA GLY A 61 -3.26 30.45 -4.95
C GLY A 61 -4.13 29.80 -3.87
N LEU A 62 -5.24 29.16 -4.28
CA LEU A 62 -6.12 28.41 -3.39
C LEU A 62 -5.42 27.21 -2.77
N VAL A 63 -4.73 26.40 -3.58
CA VAL A 63 -3.97 25.23 -3.11
C VAL A 63 -2.95 25.61 -2.05
N LYS A 64 -2.17 26.68 -2.29
CA LYS A 64 -1.20 27.18 -1.32
C LYS A 64 -1.86 27.59 -0.01
N TRP A 65 -2.96 28.33 -0.08
CA TRP A 65 -3.70 28.74 1.12
C TRP A 65 -4.27 27.54 1.89
N LEU A 66 -4.84 26.57 1.19
CA LEU A 66 -5.36 25.33 1.79
C LEU A 66 -4.26 24.54 2.50
N CYS A 67 -3.08 24.42 1.90
CA CYS A 67 -1.93 23.77 2.54
C CYS A 67 -1.50 24.52 3.81
N GLU A 68 -1.54 25.86 3.82
CA GLU A 68 -1.26 26.62 5.04
C GLU A 68 -2.34 26.41 6.11
N GLN A 69 -3.62 26.27 5.74
CA GLN A 69 -4.67 25.92 6.71
C GLN A 69 -4.49 24.52 7.30
N LEU A 70 -3.92 23.57 6.56
CA LEU A 70 -3.59 22.24 7.09
C LEU A 70 -2.41 22.29 8.07
N LYS A 71 -1.45 23.19 7.87
CA LYS A 71 -0.27 23.36 8.76
C LYS A 71 -0.58 24.22 9.98
N LYS A 72 -1.28 25.33 9.77
CA LYS A 72 -1.59 26.39 10.74
C LYS A 72 -3.04 26.82 10.54
N PRO A 73 -4.00 26.06 11.08
CA PRO A 73 -5.41 26.34 10.87
C PRO A 73 -5.81 27.66 11.52
N SER A 74 -6.55 28.50 10.79
CA SER A 74 -7.07 29.78 11.32
C SER A 74 -8.14 29.59 12.41
N HIS A 75 -8.69 28.37 12.54
CA HIS A 75 -9.60 27.99 13.60
C HIS A 75 -9.28 26.57 14.09
N PRO A 76 -9.18 26.32 15.41
CA PRO A 76 -8.63 25.08 15.97
C PRO A 76 -9.39 23.81 15.52
N THR A 77 -10.70 23.88 15.37
CA THR A 77 -11.54 22.71 15.04
C THR A 77 -12.18 22.73 13.65
N ARG A 78 -12.09 23.86 12.93
CA ARG A 78 -12.82 24.07 11.66
C ARG A 78 -11.91 24.32 10.47
N GLY A 79 -10.67 24.78 10.70
CA GLY A 79 -9.71 25.06 9.63
C GLY A 79 -9.40 23.82 8.81
N VAL A 80 -8.96 22.74 9.47
CA VAL A 80 -8.61 21.47 8.80
C VAL A 80 -9.81 20.85 8.06
N PRO A 81 -10.99 20.64 8.68
CA PRO A 81 -12.16 20.13 7.95
C PRO A 81 -12.56 20.99 6.75
N THR A 82 -12.52 22.32 6.87
CA THR A 82 -12.83 23.22 5.76
C THR A 82 -11.83 23.05 4.62
N ALA A 83 -10.54 22.98 4.94
CA ALA A 83 -9.49 22.84 3.95
C ALA A 83 -9.61 21.49 3.19
N ILE A 84 -9.82 20.40 3.93
CA ILE A 84 -10.00 19.07 3.35
C ILE A 84 -11.27 19.00 2.49
N ASN A 85 -12.39 19.56 2.94
CA ASN A 85 -13.62 19.63 2.15
C ASN A 85 -13.42 20.38 0.81
N CYS A 86 -12.69 21.50 0.84
CA CYS A 86 -12.38 22.26 -0.37
C CYS A 86 -11.43 21.48 -1.29
N LEU A 87 -10.41 20.83 -0.74
CA LEU A 87 -9.49 19.97 -1.51
C LEU A 87 -10.23 18.79 -2.17
N ALA A 88 -11.15 18.14 -1.48
CA ALA A 88 -11.96 17.05 -2.02
C ALA A 88 -12.83 17.48 -3.22
N THR A 89 -13.14 18.78 -3.31
CA THR A 89 -13.84 19.36 -4.47
C THR A 89 -12.85 19.73 -5.58
N LEU A 90 -11.75 20.39 -5.23
CA LEU A 90 -10.79 20.97 -6.16
C LEU A 90 -9.87 19.94 -6.82
N LEU A 91 -9.50 18.85 -6.14
CA LEU A 91 -8.58 17.82 -6.66
C LEU A 91 -9.15 17.03 -7.86
N LYS A 92 -10.41 17.26 -8.23
CA LYS A 92 -10.98 16.80 -9.51
C LYS A 92 -10.28 17.46 -10.71
N GLU A 93 -9.75 18.66 -10.53
CA GLU A 93 -9.06 19.42 -11.57
C GLU A 93 -7.59 19.00 -11.71
N PRO A 94 -7.10 18.67 -12.92
CA PRO A 94 -5.71 18.27 -13.15
C PRO A 94 -4.68 19.30 -12.68
N VAL A 95 -4.96 20.60 -12.90
CA VAL A 95 -4.08 21.71 -12.47
C VAL A 95 -3.92 21.74 -10.96
N VAL A 96 -5.01 21.48 -10.21
CA VAL A 96 -4.98 21.43 -8.75
C VAL A 96 -4.15 20.25 -8.29
N ARG A 97 -4.30 19.06 -8.89
CA ARG A 97 -3.48 17.88 -8.53
C ARG A 97 -1.99 18.17 -8.73
N SER A 98 -1.60 18.68 -9.89
CA SER A 98 -0.21 19.06 -10.18
C SER A 98 0.31 20.07 -9.14
N SER A 99 -0.41 21.17 -8.92
CA SER A 99 -0.01 22.18 -7.93
C SER A 99 0.07 21.63 -6.51
N PHE A 100 -0.83 20.73 -6.12
CA PHE A 100 -0.87 20.15 -4.77
C PHE A 100 0.32 19.23 -4.52
N VAL A 101 0.71 18.42 -5.51
CA VAL A 101 1.92 17.59 -5.42
C VAL A 101 3.18 18.46 -5.34
N GLN A 102 3.29 19.49 -6.18
CA GLN A 102 4.45 20.40 -6.19
C GLN A 102 4.69 21.13 -4.87
N VAL A 103 3.64 21.39 -4.10
CA VAL A 103 3.75 22.03 -2.77
C VAL A 103 3.81 21.03 -1.63
N ASP A 104 4.13 19.76 -1.92
CA ASP A 104 4.26 18.70 -0.93
C ASP A 104 2.95 18.43 -0.16
N GLY A 105 1.79 18.76 -0.76
CA GLY A 105 0.49 18.73 -0.10
C GLY A 105 0.08 17.33 0.40
N ILE A 106 0.52 16.27 -0.28
CA ILE A 106 0.20 14.89 0.11
C ILE A 106 0.73 14.57 1.52
N LYS A 107 1.92 15.09 1.87
CA LYS A 107 2.52 14.93 3.22
C LYS A 107 1.59 15.42 4.33
N LEU A 108 0.74 16.40 4.04
CA LEU A 108 -0.21 16.99 4.99
C LEU A 108 -1.47 16.14 5.16
N LEU A 109 -1.81 15.29 4.18
CA LEU A 109 -2.97 14.40 4.24
C LEU A 109 -2.68 13.13 5.04
N VAL A 110 -1.49 12.55 4.90
CA VAL A 110 -1.14 11.24 5.49
C VAL A 110 -1.44 11.16 7.00
N PRO A 111 -1.10 12.16 7.84
CA PRO A 111 -1.38 12.09 9.28
C PRO A 111 -2.87 12.12 9.62
N LEU A 112 -3.73 12.64 8.74
CA LEU A 112 -5.18 12.75 8.93
C LEU A 112 -5.93 11.44 8.60
N ILE A 113 -5.23 10.47 8.00
CA ILE A 113 -5.76 9.12 7.76
C ILE A 113 -5.60 8.32 9.06
N THR A 114 -6.61 8.42 9.91
CA THR A 114 -6.71 7.71 11.19
C THR A 114 -8.14 7.22 11.42
N PRO A 115 -8.35 6.03 12.00
CA PRO A 115 -9.67 5.56 12.40
C PRO A 115 -10.46 6.60 13.20
N ALA A 116 -11.75 6.72 12.91
CA ALA A 116 -12.61 7.77 13.45
C ALA A 116 -13.93 7.19 13.98
N SER A 117 -14.39 7.70 15.13
CA SER A 117 -15.60 7.20 15.80
C SER A 117 -16.74 8.22 15.86
N THR A 118 -16.44 9.53 15.84
CA THR A 118 -17.48 10.58 15.86
C THR A 118 -17.92 10.95 14.45
N GLN A 119 -19.17 11.37 14.27
CA GLN A 119 -19.69 11.75 12.94
C GLN A 119 -18.86 12.84 12.25
N GLN A 120 -18.41 13.86 13.00
CA GLN A 120 -17.56 14.92 12.46
C GLN A 120 -16.19 14.38 12.01
N SER A 121 -15.55 13.53 12.83
CA SER A 121 -14.28 12.89 12.45
C SER A 121 -14.42 11.93 11.28
N ILE A 122 -15.58 11.25 11.16
CA ILE A 122 -15.87 10.35 10.03
C ILE A 122 -15.99 11.13 8.73
N GLN A 123 -16.61 12.32 8.74
CA GLN A 123 -16.70 13.15 7.55
C GLN A 123 -15.31 13.64 7.11
N LEU A 124 -14.50 14.14 8.06
CA LEU A 124 -13.12 14.54 7.80
C LEU A 124 -12.29 13.38 7.22
N LEU A 125 -12.40 12.19 7.81
CA LEU A 125 -11.71 10.99 7.34
C LEU A 125 -12.15 10.62 5.93
N TYR A 126 -13.45 10.59 5.67
CA TYR A 126 -14.00 10.31 4.33
C TYR A 126 -13.44 11.27 3.29
N GLU A 127 -13.47 12.59 3.55
CA GLU A 127 -13.00 13.59 2.60
C GLU A 127 -11.48 13.55 2.42
N THR A 128 -10.73 13.20 3.48
CA THR A 128 -9.28 12.98 3.39
C THR A 128 -8.98 11.78 2.49
N CYS A 129 -9.66 10.64 2.70
CA CYS A 129 -9.53 9.46 1.83
C CYS A 129 -9.99 9.75 0.40
N LEU A 130 -11.01 10.59 0.22
CA LEU A 130 -11.45 11.05 -1.10
C LEU A 130 -10.37 11.86 -1.82
N CYS A 131 -9.63 12.71 -1.10
CA CYS A 131 -8.47 13.41 -1.67
C CYS A 131 -7.40 12.41 -2.14
N ILE A 132 -7.09 11.39 -1.34
CA ILE A 132 -6.13 10.33 -1.71
C ILE A 132 -6.63 9.55 -2.93
N TRP A 133 -7.92 9.20 -2.97
CA TRP A 133 -8.52 8.54 -4.12
C TRP A 133 -8.38 9.37 -5.40
N LEU A 134 -8.69 10.67 -5.37
CA LEU A 134 -8.52 11.57 -6.53
C LEU A 134 -7.06 11.67 -6.99
N LEU A 135 -6.13 11.69 -6.03
CA LEU A 135 -4.69 11.71 -6.27
C LEU A 135 -4.16 10.38 -6.82
N SER A 136 -4.80 9.25 -6.51
CA SER A 136 -4.41 7.94 -7.05
C SER A 136 -4.52 7.85 -8.58
N TYR A 137 -5.20 8.79 -9.24
CA TYR A 137 -5.26 8.90 -10.71
C TYR A 137 -4.17 9.82 -11.31
N TYR A 138 -3.18 10.24 -10.53
CA TYR A 138 -2.12 11.15 -10.98
C TYR A 138 -0.74 10.59 -10.64
N GLU A 139 0.05 10.23 -11.66
CA GLU A 139 1.29 9.46 -11.49
C GLU A 139 2.30 10.08 -10.51
N PRO A 140 2.59 11.39 -10.54
CA PRO A 140 3.50 12.00 -9.55
C PRO A 140 3.00 11.90 -8.10
N ALA A 141 1.69 11.84 -7.89
CA ALA A 141 1.15 11.56 -6.57
C ALA A 141 1.36 10.10 -6.17
N ILE A 142 1.20 9.16 -7.11
CA ILE A 142 1.41 7.73 -6.87
C ILE A 142 2.86 7.45 -6.46
N GLU A 143 3.85 8.05 -7.12
CA GLU A 143 5.27 7.93 -6.74
C GLU A 143 5.52 8.31 -5.28
N TYR A 144 4.86 9.37 -4.80
CA TYR A 144 4.92 9.76 -3.39
C TYR A 144 4.17 8.75 -2.49
N LEU A 145 2.98 8.29 -2.91
CA LEU A 145 2.18 7.33 -2.14
C LEU A 145 2.93 6.03 -1.89
N VAL A 146 3.67 5.52 -2.90
CA VAL A 146 4.49 4.28 -2.85
C VAL A 146 5.51 4.28 -1.72
N THR A 147 6.08 5.44 -1.38
CA THR A 147 7.15 5.57 -0.37
C THR A 147 6.66 6.12 0.97
N SER A 148 5.36 6.43 1.07
CA SER A 148 4.74 7.02 2.25
C SER A 148 4.06 5.99 3.16
N ARG A 149 3.65 6.40 4.36
CA ARG A 149 2.80 5.58 5.25
C ARG A 149 1.31 5.57 4.87
N THR A 150 0.96 5.90 3.63
CA THR A 150 -0.45 6.02 3.22
C THR A 150 -1.14 4.66 3.17
N LEU A 151 -0.53 3.65 2.55
CA LEU A 151 -1.09 2.29 2.47
C LEU A 151 -1.44 1.69 3.85
N PRO A 152 -0.50 1.58 4.82
CA PRO A 152 -0.82 0.97 6.11
C PRO A 152 -1.92 1.73 6.85
N ARG A 153 -1.94 3.07 6.77
CA ARG A 153 -3.00 3.88 7.38
C ARG A 153 -4.37 3.66 6.76
N LEU A 154 -4.44 3.52 5.43
CA LEU A 154 -5.69 3.17 4.75
C LEU A 154 -6.18 1.77 5.15
N ILE A 155 -5.26 0.81 5.32
CA ILE A 155 -5.57 -0.54 5.77
C ILE A 155 -6.16 -0.52 7.20
N ASP A 156 -5.57 0.25 8.11
CA ASP A 156 -6.09 0.40 9.48
C ASP A 156 -7.50 1.02 9.50
N VAL A 157 -7.76 1.96 8.59
CA VAL A 157 -9.10 2.58 8.43
C VAL A 157 -10.13 1.54 7.98
N VAL A 158 -9.86 0.72 6.97
CA VAL A 158 -10.85 -0.29 6.51
C VAL A 158 -11.01 -1.46 7.47
N LYS A 159 -10.00 -1.77 8.28
CA LYS A 159 -10.11 -2.78 9.35
C LYS A 159 -11.09 -2.37 10.45
N SER A 160 -11.24 -1.06 10.70
CA SER A 160 -11.98 -0.53 11.86
C SER A 160 -13.29 0.18 11.50
N SER A 161 -13.43 0.68 10.28
CA SER A 161 -14.60 1.44 9.86
C SER A 161 -15.80 0.55 9.53
N THR A 162 -16.94 0.83 10.15
CA THR A 162 -18.25 0.26 9.77
C THR A 162 -19.05 1.17 8.83
N LYS A 163 -18.47 2.31 8.42
CA LYS A 163 -19.15 3.30 7.58
C LYS A 163 -18.89 2.98 6.11
N GLU A 164 -19.93 2.50 5.42
CA GLU A 164 -19.89 2.08 4.01
C GLU A 164 -19.23 3.15 3.10
N LYS A 165 -19.58 4.43 3.26
CA LYS A 165 -18.96 5.52 2.49
C LYS A 165 -17.43 5.61 2.62
N VAL A 166 -16.89 5.32 3.80
CA VAL A 166 -15.44 5.36 4.08
C VAL A 166 -14.78 4.11 3.50
N VAL A 167 -15.39 2.93 3.71
CA VAL A 167 -14.88 1.67 3.17
C VAL A 167 -14.85 1.74 1.65
N ARG A 168 -15.93 2.20 1.00
CA ARG A 168 -16.04 2.37 -0.45
C ARG A 168 -14.92 3.21 -1.05
N VAL A 169 -14.63 4.39 -0.49
CA VAL A 169 -13.59 5.27 -1.05
C VAL A 169 -12.18 4.70 -0.85
N VAL A 170 -11.92 4.04 0.27
CA VAL A 170 -10.60 3.41 0.51
C VAL A 170 -10.41 2.16 -0.35
N VAL A 171 -11.43 1.31 -0.47
CA VAL A 171 -11.41 0.15 -1.37
C VAL A 171 -11.24 0.59 -2.82
N SER A 172 -11.91 1.66 -3.25
CA SER A 172 -11.73 2.25 -4.59
C SER A 172 -10.31 2.77 -4.81
N THR A 173 -9.68 3.29 -3.75
CA THR A 173 -8.27 3.71 -3.78
C THR A 173 -7.35 2.52 -3.98
N PHE A 174 -7.55 1.43 -3.22
CA PHE A 174 -6.77 0.21 -3.42
C PHE A 174 -6.99 -0.38 -4.82
N LYS A 175 -8.23 -0.42 -5.33
CA LYS A 175 -8.56 -0.89 -6.69
C LYS A 175 -7.73 -0.13 -7.73
N ASN A 176 -7.67 1.19 -7.62
CA ASN A 176 -6.93 2.01 -8.58
C ASN A 176 -5.40 1.90 -8.46
N LEU A 177 -4.89 1.65 -7.24
CA LEU A 177 -3.45 1.52 -6.97
C LEU A 177 -2.90 0.10 -7.21
N LEU A 178 -3.76 -0.91 -7.32
CA LEU A 178 -3.37 -2.33 -7.35
C LEU A 178 -2.37 -2.66 -8.47
N SER A 179 -2.55 -2.08 -9.65
CA SER A 179 -1.72 -2.30 -10.84
C SER A 179 -0.55 -1.31 -10.97
N LYS A 180 -0.34 -0.45 -9.97
CA LYS A 180 0.63 0.65 -10.04
C LYS A 180 1.94 0.30 -9.35
N GLY A 181 3.02 0.23 -10.13
CA GLY A 181 4.37 -0.02 -9.62
C GLY A 181 4.44 -1.24 -8.69
N THR A 182 5.01 -1.06 -7.49
CA THR A 182 5.14 -2.10 -6.47
C THR A 182 3.98 -2.14 -5.47
N LEU A 183 2.94 -1.32 -5.64
CA LEU A 183 1.87 -1.18 -4.65
C LEU A 183 1.07 -2.47 -4.47
N GLY A 184 0.82 -3.22 -5.55
CA GLY A 184 0.17 -4.54 -5.44
C GLY A 184 0.94 -5.51 -4.55
N ALA A 185 2.27 -5.48 -4.61
CA ALA A 185 3.12 -6.29 -3.74
C ALA A 185 3.10 -5.79 -2.28
N GLN A 186 3.25 -4.49 -2.07
CA GLN A 186 3.15 -3.90 -0.73
C GLN A 186 1.80 -4.19 -0.06
N MET A 187 0.70 -4.18 -0.83
CA MET A 187 -0.63 -4.53 -0.31
C MET A 187 -0.70 -5.98 0.19
N VAL A 188 -0.03 -6.91 -0.50
CA VAL A 188 0.10 -8.31 -0.04
C VAL A 188 0.90 -8.36 1.26
N ASP A 189 2.04 -7.67 1.33
CA ASP A 189 2.90 -7.63 2.52
C ASP A 189 2.17 -7.07 3.74
N PHE A 190 1.32 -6.04 3.54
CA PHE A 190 0.48 -5.46 4.59
C PHE A 190 -0.80 -6.26 4.90
N GLN A 191 -0.94 -7.49 4.38
CA GLN A 191 -2.05 -8.40 4.67
C GLN A 191 -3.42 -7.85 4.23
N LEU A 192 -3.47 -7.04 3.16
CA LEU A 192 -4.72 -6.60 2.55
C LEU A 192 -5.62 -7.78 2.09
N PRO A 193 -5.10 -8.93 1.59
CA PRO A 193 -5.95 -10.06 1.21
C PRO A 193 -6.87 -10.56 2.32
N GLN A 194 -6.36 -10.68 3.55
CA GLN A 194 -7.13 -11.12 4.73
C GLN A 194 -8.18 -10.06 5.12
N VAL A 195 -7.85 -8.78 4.95
CA VAL A 195 -8.78 -7.68 5.19
C VAL A 195 -9.92 -7.69 4.17
N VAL A 196 -9.62 -7.90 2.88
CA VAL A 196 -10.63 -7.99 1.82
C VAL A 196 -11.58 -9.17 2.08
N GLN A 197 -11.07 -10.34 2.47
CA GLN A 197 -11.92 -11.46 2.89
C GLN A 197 -12.83 -11.09 4.07
N SER A 198 -12.26 -10.44 5.08
CA SER A 198 -13.02 -9.99 6.27
C SER A 198 -14.11 -8.96 5.90
N LEU A 199 -13.83 -8.07 4.95
CA LEU A 199 -14.81 -7.10 4.44
C LEU A 199 -15.91 -7.81 3.65
N LYS A 200 -15.58 -8.76 2.77
CA LYS A 200 -16.57 -9.52 1.98
C LYS A 200 -17.52 -10.37 2.84
N ALA A 201 -17.10 -10.75 4.05
CA ALA A 201 -17.96 -11.45 5.01
C ALA A 201 -19.02 -10.54 5.67
N GLN A 202 -18.91 -9.21 5.52
CA GLN A 202 -19.88 -8.26 6.03
C GLN A 202 -21.01 -8.01 5.01
N ALA A 203 -22.17 -7.60 5.51
CA ALA A 203 -23.31 -7.24 4.68
C ALA A 203 -23.18 -5.80 4.19
N TRP A 204 -22.77 -5.63 2.93
CA TRP A 204 -22.75 -4.33 2.23
C TRP A 204 -23.93 -4.22 1.28
N SER A 205 -24.47 -3.01 1.14
CA SER A 205 -25.56 -2.71 0.19
C SER A 205 -25.06 -2.06 -1.11
N ASP A 206 -23.87 -1.44 -1.07
CA ASP A 206 -23.29 -0.72 -2.21
C ASP A 206 -22.68 -1.69 -3.24
N GLU A 207 -23.27 -1.73 -4.44
CA GLU A 207 -22.85 -2.62 -5.53
C GLU A 207 -21.44 -2.29 -6.04
N ASP A 208 -21.08 -1.01 -6.13
CA ASP A 208 -19.74 -0.58 -6.57
C ASP A 208 -18.66 -1.05 -5.59
N LEU A 209 -18.96 -1.02 -4.28
CA LEU A 209 -18.07 -1.55 -3.25
C LEU A 209 -17.90 -3.06 -3.38
N LEU A 210 -18.99 -3.81 -3.58
CA LEU A 210 -18.92 -5.26 -3.75
C LEU A 210 -18.11 -5.64 -4.99
N GLU A 211 -18.33 -4.95 -6.12
CA GLU A 211 -17.54 -5.15 -7.34
C GLU A 211 -16.06 -4.83 -7.10
N ALA A 212 -15.76 -3.72 -6.42
CA ALA A 212 -14.39 -3.34 -6.13
C ALA A 212 -13.69 -4.33 -5.17
N LEU A 213 -14.40 -4.92 -4.21
CA LEU A 213 -13.87 -5.98 -3.34
C LEU A 213 -13.56 -7.26 -4.13
N ASN A 214 -14.41 -7.64 -5.08
CA ASN A 214 -14.17 -8.80 -5.95
C ASN A 214 -12.94 -8.58 -6.82
N TYR A 215 -12.84 -7.41 -7.47
CA TYR A 215 -11.69 -7.04 -8.29
C TYR A 215 -10.38 -7.06 -7.48
N LEU A 216 -10.41 -6.51 -6.25
CA LEU A 216 -9.25 -6.54 -5.37
C LEU A 216 -8.86 -7.95 -4.98
N GLU A 217 -9.82 -8.81 -4.64
CA GLU A 217 -9.53 -10.20 -4.27
C GLU A 217 -8.81 -10.93 -5.40
N GLU A 218 -9.31 -10.83 -6.63
CA GLU A 218 -8.70 -11.45 -7.81
C GLU A 218 -7.31 -10.89 -8.10
N GLY A 219 -7.17 -9.57 -8.17
CA GLY A 219 -5.89 -8.95 -8.46
C GLY A 219 -4.85 -9.14 -7.34
N LEU A 220 -5.27 -9.25 -6.08
CA LEU A 220 -4.37 -9.62 -4.98
C LEU A 220 -3.94 -11.10 -5.07
N LYS A 221 -4.85 -12.02 -5.44
CA LYS A 221 -4.47 -13.42 -5.72
C LYS A 221 -3.45 -13.50 -6.85
N ASP A 222 -3.62 -12.72 -7.91
CA ASP A 222 -2.65 -12.67 -9.01
C ASP A 222 -1.30 -12.09 -8.57
N ASN A 223 -1.30 -11.04 -7.73
CA ASN A 223 -0.07 -10.53 -7.14
C ASN A 223 0.60 -11.57 -6.24
N ILE A 224 -0.16 -12.32 -5.42
CA ILE A 224 0.39 -13.42 -4.62
C ILE A 224 1.02 -14.47 -5.53
N LYS A 225 0.35 -14.92 -6.60
CA LYS A 225 0.94 -15.88 -7.55
C LYS A 225 2.24 -15.35 -8.17
N LYS A 226 2.27 -14.08 -8.57
CA LYS A 226 3.48 -13.41 -9.12
C LYS A 226 4.59 -13.22 -8.09
N LEU A 227 4.26 -13.08 -6.82
CA LEU A 227 5.24 -12.96 -5.73
C LEU A 227 5.76 -14.33 -5.33
N SER A 228 4.91 -15.34 -5.36
CA SER A 228 5.22 -16.75 -5.09
C SER A 228 5.72 -17.49 -6.33
N SER A 229 6.39 -16.83 -7.27
CA SER A 229 6.98 -17.53 -8.42
C SER A 229 8.26 -18.25 -8.00
N TYR A 230 8.51 -19.41 -8.60
CA TYR A 230 9.75 -20.16 -8.35
C TYR A 230 11.01 -19.33 -8.66
N ASP A 231 10.98 -18.46 -9.67
CA ASP A 231 12.11 -17.59 -10.01
C ASP A 231 12.47 -16.61 -8.87
N LYS A 232 11.47 -16.07 -8.16
CA LYS A 232 11.72 -15.18 -7.03
C LYS A 232 12.29 -15.93 -5.84
N TYR A 233 11.71 -17.10 -5.53
CA TYR A 233 12.24 -18.01 -4.52
C TYR A 233 13.70 -18.37 -4.81
N LYS A 234 13.98 -18.77 -6.06
CA LYS A 234 15.31 -19.09 -6.55
C LYS A 234 16.28 -17.91 -6.37
N GLN A 235 15.87 -16.71 -6.75
CA GLN A 235 16.69 -15.51 -6.56
C GLN A 235 16.96 -15.22 -5.08
N GLU A 236 15.96 -15.32 -4.20
CA GLU A 236 16.11 -15.13 -2.76
C GLU A 236 17.12 -16.12 -2.16
N VAL A 237 16.99 -17.41 -2.49
CA VAL A 237 17.93 -18.46 -2.04
C VAL A 237 19.33 -18.20 -2.56
N LEU A 238 19.49 -17.85 -3.84
CA LEU A 238 20.80 -17.58 -4.44
C LEU A 238 21.48 -16.34 -3.85
N LEU A 239 20.70 -15.34 -3.41
CA LEU A 239 21.23 -14.16 -2.70
C LEU A 239 21.63 -14.47 -1.25
N GLY A 240 21.16 -15.59 -0.68
CA GLY A 240 21.52 -16.04 0.66
C GLY A 240 20.87 -15.25 1.80
N HIS A 241 19.88 -14.41 1.51
CA HIS A 241 19.14 -13.62 2.50
C HIS A 241 17.67 -14.04 2.43
N LEU A 242 17.25 -14.92 3.35
CA LEU A 242 15.90 -15.49 3.34
C LEU A 242 15.03 -14.80 4.38
N ASP A 243 13.80 -14.44 4.01
CA ASP A 243 12.77 -13.97 4.94
C ASP A 243 11.46 -14.73 4.72
N TRP A 244 10.57 -14.66 5.70
CA TRP A 244 9.26 -15.30 5.59
C TRP A 244 8.38 -14.58 4.58
N SER A 245 8.32 -15.16 3.39
CA SER A 245 7.37 -14.80 2.33
C SER A 245 6.35 -15.93 2.08
N PRO A 246 5.26 -15.67 1.33
CA PRO A 246 4.22 -16.67 1.06
C PRO A 246 4.74 -17.96 0.40
N MET A 247 5.77 -17.88 -0.46
CA MET A 247 6.33 -19.05 -1.15
C MET A 247 6.90 -20.11 -0.20
N HIS A 248 7.52 -19.72 0.91
CA HIS A 248 8.01 -20.69 1.90
C HIS A 248 6.86 -21.46 2.55
N LYS A 249 5.77 -20.77 2.87
CA LYS A 249 4.69 -21.32 3.72
C LYS A 249 3.56 -21.98 2.94
N ASP A 250 3.41 -21.69 1.65
CA ASP A 250 2.31 -22.18 0.84
C ASP A 250 2.52 -23.63 0.36
N PRO A 251 1.73 -24.61 0.82
CA PRO A 251 1.86 -26.00 0.36
C PRO A 251 1.53 -26.19 -1.12
N ILE A 252 0.83 -25.25 -1.76
CA ILE A 252 0.56 -25.27 -3.21
C ILE A 252 1.85 -24.93 -3.96
N PHE A 253 2.57 -23.88 -3.55
CA PHE A 253 3.87 -23.51 -4.12
C PHE A 253 4.82 -24.71 -4.16
N TRP A 254 4.98 -25.41 -3.03
CA TRP A 254 5.87 -26.57 -2.97
C TRP A 254 5.41 -27.71 -3.86
N ARG A 255 4.10 -28.00 -3.92
CA ARG A 255 3.58 -29.07 -4.78
C ARG A 255 3.73 -28.77 -6.27
N GLU A 256 3.50 -27.53 -6.68
CA GLU A 256 3.57 -27.13 -8.10
C GLU A 256 5.01 -27.01 -8.58
N ASN A 257 5.95 -26.61 -7.71
CA ASN A 257 7.32 -26.30 -8.12
C ASN A 257 8.35 -27.37 -7.72
N ILE A 258 7.94 -28.49 -7.12
CA ILE A 258 8.88 -29.45 -6.53
C ILE A 258 9.90 -30.01 -7.53
N THR A 259 9.50 -30.22 -8.78
CA THR A 259 10.36 -30.74 -9.85
C THR A 259 11.41 -29.72 -10.30
N HIS A 260 11.15 -28.42 -10.19
CA HIS A 260 12.13 -27.39 -10.51
C HIS A 260 13.35 -27.41 -9.57
N PHE A 261 13.20 -27.95 -8.34
CA PHE A 261 14.33 -28.14 -7.43
C PHE A 261 15.35 -29.18 -7.92
N GLU A 262 15.02 -30.00 -8.94
CA GLU A 262 15.96 -30.93 -9.57
C GLU A 262 16.91 -30.23 -10.56
N GLU A 263 16.58 -29.00 -10.99
CA GLU A 263 17.38 -28.25 -11.96
C GLU A 263 18.80 -27.97 -11.48
N ASN A 264 19.74 -27.96 -12.44
CA ASN A 264 21.15 -27.65 -12.20
C ASN A 264 21.76 -28.50 -11.07
N ASP A 265 21.45 -29.81 -11.09
CA ASP A 265 21.94 -30.77 -10.10
C ASP A 265 21.57 -30.37 -8.66
N PHE A 266 20.28 -30.06 -8.45
CA PHE A 266 19.73 -29.64 -7.16
C PHE A 266 20.40 -28.39 -6.57
N GLN A 267 20.78 -27.43 -7.41
CA GLN A 267 21.52 -26.23 -7.02
C GLN A 267 20.88 -25.54 -5.79
N ILE A 268 19.56 -25.39 -5.79
CA ILE A 268 18.83 -24.68 -4.74
C ILE A 268 18.93 -25.40 -3.39
N ILE A 269 18.81 -26.72 -3.38
CA ILE A 269 19.01 -27.52 -2.15
C ILE A 269 20.45 -27.40 -1.66
N ARG A 270 21.43 -27.45 -2.56
CA ARG A 270 22.84 -27.28 -2.19
C ARG A 270 23.12 -25.91 -1.59
N VAL A 271 22.52 -24.85 -2.14
CA VAL A 271 22.67 -23.48 -1.61
C VAL A 271 21.98 -23.34 -0.25
N LEU A 272 20.75 -23.83 -0.08
CA LEU A 272 20.08 -23.87 1.23
C LEU A 272 20.93 -24.57 2.29
N ILE A 273 21.52 -25.72 1.94
CA ILE A 273 22.41 -26.46 2.83
C ILE A 273 23.70 -25.68 3.13
N THR A 274 24.23 -24.94 2.15
CA THR A 274 25.40 -24.07 2.34
C THR A 274 25.10 -22.91 3.28
N ILE A 275 23.92 -22.30 3.16
CA ILE A 275 23.43 -21.23 4.04
C ILE A 275 23.45 -21.66 5.52
N LEU A 276 23.14 -22.93 5.82
CA LEU A 276 23.18 -23.46 7.19
C LEU A 276 24.57 -23.38 7.83
N ASP A 277 25.64 -23.43 7.03
CA ASP A 277 27.02 -23.35 7.51
C ASP A 277 27.58 -21.91 7.46
N THR A 278 27.07 -21.05 6.58
CA THR A 278 27.67 -19.74 6.29
C THR A 278 26.91 -18.54 6.85
N SER A 279 25.60 -18.65 7.09
CA SER A 279 24.80 -17.55 7.61
C SER A 279 24.87 -17.47 9.13
N ASN A 280 24.95 -16.26 9.65
CA ASN A 280 24.78 -15.97 11.09
C ASN A 280 23.44 -15.30 11.39
N ASP A 281 22.59 -15.06 10.38
CA ASP A 281 21.28 -14.45 10.57
C ASP A 281 20.28 -15.54 11.03
N PRO A 282 19.73 -15.44 12.25
CA PRO A 282 18.81 -16.45 12.78
C PRO A 282 17.57 -16.63 11.91
N ARG A 283 17.09 -15.57 11.27
CA ARG A 283 15.90 -15.64 10.41
C ARG A 283 16.20 -16.44 9.15
N THR A 284 17.28 -16.12 8.45
CA THR A 284 17.75 -16.88 7.29
C THR A 284 17.96 -18.36 7.62
N LEU A 285 18.59 -18.68 8.75
CA LEU A 285 18.80 -20.06 9.21
C LEU A 285 17.47 -20.79 9.48
N ALA A 286 16.51 -20.11 10.13
CA ALA A 286 15.20 -20.68 10.40
C ALA A 286 14.43 -21.01 9.12
N VAL A 287 14.43 -20.10 8.15
CA VAL A 287 13.78 -20.29 6.84
C VAL A 287 14.48 -21.41 6.06
N ALA A 288 15.82 -21.44 6.01
CA ALA A 288 16.56 -22.48 5.31
C ALA A 288 16.27 -23.90 5.88
N CYS A 289 16.27 -24.05 7.20
CA CYS A 289 15.88 -25.30 7.85
C CYS A 289 14.45 -25.71 7.49
N PHE A 290 13.52 -24.76 7.50
CA PHE A 290 12.14 -25.01 7.15
C PHE A 290 12.00 -25.44 5.70
N ASP A 291 12.64 -24.76 4.76
CA ASP A 291 12.57 -25.05 3.33
C ASP A 291 13.12 -26.43 2.97
N ILE A 292 14.27 -26.81 3.53
CA ILE A 292 14.80 -28.18 3.37
C ILE A 292 13.76 -29.20 3.87
N SER A 293 13.08 -28.89 4.98
CA SER A 293 12.04 -29.76 5.51
C SER A 293 10.80 -29.85 4.60
N GLN A 294 10.45 -28.77 3.90
CA GLN A 294 9.36 -28.77 2.92
C GLN A 294 9.74 -29.59 1.68
N PHE A 295 10.97 -29.45 1.18
CA PHE A 295 11.48 -30.28 0.08
C PHE A 295 11.42 -31.78 0.43
N ILE A 296 11.84 -32.16 1.65
CA ILE A 296 11.73 -33.54 2.14
C ILE A 296 10.28 -34.04 2.15
N GLN A 297 9.32 -33.17 2.52
CA GLN A 297 7.92 -33.52 2.60
C GLN A 297 7.28 -33.71 1.22
N HIS A 298 7.62 -32.84 0.27
CA HIS A 298 6.93 -32.76 -1.02
C HIS A 298 7.62 -33.56 -2.14
N HIS A 299 8.93 -33.78 -2.06
CA HIS A 299 9.67 -34.56 -3.06
C HIS A 299 9.72 -36.05 -2.68
N SER A 300 9.34 -36.94 -3.60
CA SER A 300 9.29 -38.39 -3.36
C SER A 300 10.63 -38.98 -2.88
N ALA A 301 11.73 -38.55 -3.50
CA ALA A 301 13.11 -38.90 -3.11
C ALA A 301 13.78 -37.87 -2.17
N GLY A 302 13.05 -36.89 -1.64
CA GLY A 302 13.63 -35.74 -0.95
C GLY A 302 14.53 -36.12 0.23
N ARG A 303 14.15 -37.16 0.99
CA ARG A 303 14.99 -37.69 2.08
C ARG A 303 16.34 -38.21 1.60
N ILE A 304 16.34 -38.97 0.51
CA ILE A 304 17.54 -39.61 -0.04
C ILE A 304 18.48 -38.50 -0.52
N ILE A 305 17.96 -37.58 -1.33
CA ILE A 305 18.71 -36.45 -1.90
C ILE A 305 19.34 -35.58 -0.80
N VAL A 306 18.56 -35.19 0.19
CA VAL A 306 19.04 -34.33 1.29
C VAL A 306 20.06 -35.06 2.19
N ALA A 307 19.91 -36.37 2.36
CA ALA A 307 20.89 -37.20 3.06
C ALA A 307 22.21 -37.32 2.28
N ASP A 308 22.15 -37.51 0.96
CA ASP A 308 23.32 -37.61 0.08
C ASP A 308 24.13 -36.31 0.07
N PHE A 309 23.46 -35.15 0.18
CA PHE A 309 24.11 -33.85 0.38
C PHE A 309 24.57 -33.57 1.82
N LYS A 310 24.53 -34.58 2.69
CA LYS A 310 25.02 -34.51 4.08
C LYS A 310 24.36 -33.40 4.91
N ALA A 311 23.11 -33.06 4.62
CA ALA A 311 22.40 -31.99 5.34
C ALA A 311 22.14 -32.35 6.81
N LYS A 312 22.05 -33.65 7.15
CA LYS A 312 21.73 -34.13 8.50
C LYS A 312 22.64 -33.50 9.55
N GLU A 313 23.96 -33.60 9.37
CA GLU A 313 24.93 -33.09 10.34
C GLU A 313 24.85 -31.57 10.49
N ARG A 314 24.60 -30.86 9.39
CA ARG A 314 24.47 -29.40 9.34
C ARG A 314 23.24 -28.93 10.12
N VAL A 315 22.07 -29.54 9.87
CA VAL A 315 20.83 -29.21 10.59
C VAL A 315 20.91 -29.62 12.06
N MET A 316 21.55 -30.74 12.40
CA MET A 316 21.70 -31.17 13.80
C MET A 316 22.48 -30.16 14.65
N LYS A 317 23.47 -29.45 14.09
CA LYS A 317 24.19 -28.37 14.78
C LYS A 317 23.25 -27.22 15.21
N LEU A 318 22.18 -26.99 14.44
CA LEU A 318 21.23 -25.89 14.67
C LEU A 318 20.09 -26.26 15.62
N MET A 319 19.95 -27.52 16.04
CA MET A 319 18.89 -27.96 16.98
C MET A 319 19.06 -27.38 18.39
N ASN A 320 20.25 -26.92 18.75
CA ASN A 320 20.54 -26.29 20.05
C ASN A 320 20.93 -24.82 19.89
N HIS A 321 20.43 -24.17 18.84
CA HIS A 321 20.71 -22.77 18.57
C HIS A 321 20.06 -21.87 19.63
N GLU A 322 20.71 -20.74 19.96
CA GLU A 322 20.22 -19.78 20.96
C GLU A 322 18.85 -19.19 20.61
N ASN A 323 18.59 -19.00 19.32
CA ASN A 323 17.31 -18.56 18.80
C ASN A 323 16.30 -19.72 18.73
N ALA A 324 15.16 -19.57 19.42
CA ALA A 324 14.12 -20.59 19.49
C ALA A 324 13.45 -20.91 18.14
N GLU A 325 13.36 -19.94 17.21
CA GLU A 325 12.80 -20.15 15.88
C GLU A 325 13.70 -21.03 15.01
N VAL A 326 15.03 -20.84 15.10
CA VAL A 326 16.01 -21.71 14.44
C VAL A 326 15.90 -23.12 14.98
N THR A 327 15.92 -23.29 16.30
CA THR A 327 15.80 -24.59 16.98
C THR A 327 14.51 -25.31 16.58
N LYS A 328 13.37 -24.61 16.58
CA LYS A 328 12.08 -25.17 16.16
C LYS A 328 12.12 -25.72 14.72
N ASN A 329 12.65 -24.94 13.77
CA ASN A 329 12.67 -25.32 12.36
C ASN A 329 13.74 -26.40 12.07
N ALA A 330 14.88 -26.37 12.76
CA ALA A 330 15.90 -27.42 12.68
C ALA A 330 15.36 -28.77 13.19
N LEU A 331 14.65 -28.77 14.32
CA LEU A 331 13.98 -29.96 14.86
C LEU A 331 12.95 -30.53 13.89
N LEU A 332 12.10 -29.67 13.30
CA LEU A 332 11.13 -30.08 12.28
C LEU A 332 11.82 -30.73 11.07
N CYS A 333 12.91 -30.13 10.60
CA CYS A 333 13.69 -30.65 9.48
C CYS A 333 14.28 -32.04 9.78
N ILE A 334 14.91 -32.20 10.94
CA ILE A 334 15.46 -33.51 11.36
C ILE A 334 14.36 -34.55 11.54
N GLN A 335 13.23 -34.16 12.13
CA GLN A 335 12.08 -35.05 12.28
C GLN A 335 11.59 -35.58 10.93
N ARG A 336 11.46 -34.71 9.92
CA ARG A 336 11.04 -35.11 8.57
C ARG A 336 12.10 -35.94 7.83
N LEU A 337 13.38 -35.67 8.09
CA LEU A 337 14.50 -36.41 7.51
C LEU A 337 14.58 -37.84 8.08
N LEU A 338 14.34 -38.02 9.38
CA LEU A 338 14.52 -39.29 10.08
C LEU A 338 13.26 -40.15 10.17
N LEU A 339 12.06 -39.55 10.23
CA LEU A 339 10.81 -40.27 10.37
C LEU A 339 10.15 -40.50 9.01
N GLY A 340 9.70 -41.73 8.75
CA GLY A 340 8.92 -42.08 7.55
C GLY A 340 7.63 -41.27 7.44
N ALA A 341 7.11 -41.07 6.22
CA ALA A 341 6.00 -40.14 5.93
C ALA A 341 4.75 -40.40 6.78
N LYS A 342 4.49 -41.68 7.11
CA LYS A 342 3.40 -42.09 7.99
C LYS A 342 3.53 -41.61 9.43
N TYR A 343 4.74 -41.48 9.98
CA TYR A 343 4.96 -41.09 11.39
C TYR A 343 5.03 -39.58 11.58
N ALA A 344 5.49 -38.82 10.58
CA ALA A 344 5.55 -37.36 10.63
C ALA A 344 4.15 -36.70 10.65
N SER A 345 3.17 -37.28 9.96
CA SER A 345 1.79 -36.77 9.92
C SER A 345 1.04 -36.92 11.24
N PHE A 346 1.36 -37.93 12.06
CA PHE A 346 0.71 -38.14 13.37
C PHE A 346 1.18 -37.14 14.44
N LEU A 347 2.32 -36.49 14.25
CA LEU A 347 2.90 -35.53 15.20
C LEU A 347 2.58 -34.07 14.86
N GLN A 348 1.90 -33.84 13.72
CA GLN A 348 1.49 -32.52 13.25
C GLN A 348 -0.02 -32.26 13.43
N ALA A 349 -0.74 -33.20 14.05
CA ALA A 349 -2.16 -33.11 14.38
C ALA A 349 -2.39 -32.44 15.75
#